data_AF-A0A969XBH3-F1
#
_entry.id   AF-A0A969XBH3-F1
#
_cell.length_a   1.000
_cell.length_b   1.000
_cell.length_c   1.000
_cell.angle_alpha   90.00
_cell.angle_beta   90.00
_cell.angle_gamma   90.00
#
_symmetry.space_group_name_H-M   'P 1'
#
loop_
_entity.id
_entity.type
_entity.pdbx_description
1 polymer ?
#
loop_
_entity_poly.entity_id
_entity_poly.type
_entity_poly.pdbx_seq_one_letter_code
_entity_poly.pdbx_strand_id
1 'polypeptide(L)'
;MQPKIIHDGFEWIPLHEIHGMPPRKPDFRTPLLRIVRQSIPEEGSELLLVNGSGAPIQSITVFKVGSFTADGNVIVLENDTGFAYIDVPHGSAVKIDQFDDYYDLDYIIGFRIEVESEKLGRLLVNCFGNKGGMRDHVLLWDTWEAGRGIGISKLDESDE
;
A
#
# COMPACT_ATOMS: atom_id res chain seq x y z
N MET A 1 -0.31 16.85 -1.58
CA MET A 1 0.51 16.04 -0.66
C MET A 1 1.97 16.18 -1.07
N GLN A 2 2.91 16.35 -0.13
CA GLN A 2 4.34 16.40 -0.47
C GLN A 2 4.95 14.99 -0.37
N PRO A 3 5.77 14.54 -1.35
CA PRO A 3 6.45 13.26 -1.28
C PRO A 3 7.34 13.19 -0.03
N LYS A 4 7.16 12.14 0.78
CA LYS A 4 7.98 11.89 1.97
C LYS A 4 8.42 10.42 1.99
N ILE A 5 9.72 10.21 2.09
CA ILE A 5 10.34 8.91 2.38
C ILE A 5 10.64 8.86 3.88
N ILE A 6 10.27 7.76 4.52
CA ILE A 6 10.49 7.50 5.95
C ILE A 6 11.42 6.29 6.05
N HIS A 7 12.47 6.42 6.85
CA HIS A 7 13.43 5.35 7.10
C HIS A 7 13.14 4.67 8.44
N ASP A 8 13.41 3.37 8.51
CA ASP A 8 13.30 2.53 9.71
C ASP A 8 11.88 2.42 10.31
N GLY A 9 11.71 1.59 11.33
CA GLY A 9 10.44 1.46 12.06
C GLY A 9 9.38 0.56 11.40
N PHE A 10 9.70 -0.06 10.27
CA PHE A 10 8.77 -0.93 9.52
C PHE A 10 9.15 -2.42 9.60
N GLU A 11 9.59 -2.89 10.76
CA GLU A 11 9.87 -4.32 10.97
C GLU A 11 8.60 -5.16 10.77
N TRP A 12 8.76 -6.33 10.14
CA TRP A 12 7.67 -7.28 9.94
C TRP A 12 7.62 -8.28 11.10
N ILE A 13 6.48 -8.34 11.76
CA ILE A 13 6.19 -9.35 12.78
C ILE A 13 5.10 -10.27 12.23
N PRO A 14 5.38 -11.56 12.01
CA PRO A 14 4.37 -12.51 11.56
C PRO A 14 3.16 -12.54 12.49
N LEU A 15 1.95 -12.62 11.92
CA LEU A 15 0.71 -12.56 12.69
C LEU A 15 0.58 -13.64 13.78
N HIS A 16 1.24 -14.79 13.60
CA HIS A 16 1.22 -15.90 14.54
C HIS A 16 2.15 -15.68 15.74
N GLU A 17 3.06 -14.70 15.66
CA GLU A 17 3.96 -14.30 16.75
C GLU A 17 3.40 -13.12 17.57
N ILE A 18 2.34 -12.47 17.08
CA ILE A 18 1.66 -11.39 17.80
C ILE A 18 0.90 -11.94 18.99
N HIS A 19 1.35 -11.56 20.19
CA HIS A 19 0.74 -11.96 21.45
C HIS A 19 -0.66 -11.33 21.60
N GLY A 20 -1.62 -12.08 22.16
CA GLY A 20 -2.99 -11.59 22.41
C GLY A 20 -3.99 -11.82 21.26
N MET A 21 -3.56 -12.41 20.14
CA MET A 21 -4.46 -12.90 19.09
C MET A 21 -4.80 -14.38 19.29
N PRO A 22 -5.98 -14.86 18.82
CA PRO A 22 -6.29 -16.28 18.83
C PRO A 22 -5.24 -17.06 18.02
N PRO A 23 -4.89 -18.30 18.43
CA PRO A 23 -3.92 -19.12 17.71
C PRO A 23 -4.27 -19.24 16.22
N ARG A 24 -3.28 -19.01 15.36
CA ARG A 24 -3.39 -19.12 13.91
C ARG A 24 -2.37 -20.13 13.41
N LYS A 25 -2.65 -20.72 12.25
CA LYS A 25 -1.65 -21.52 11.54
C LYS A 25 -0.41 -20.64 11.28
N PRO A 26 0.81 -21.10 11.61
CA PRO A 26 2.02 -20.35 11.30
C PRO A 26 2.10 -20.00 9.81
N ASP A 27 2.45 -18.75 9.53
CA ASP A 27 2.72 -18.21 8.21
C ASP A 27 4.07 -17.52 8.26
N PHE A 28 5.05 -18.09 7.55
CA PHE A 28 6.45 -17.68 7.58
C PHE A 28 6.83 -16.79 6.40
N ARG A 29 5.88 -16.46 5.53
CA ARG A 29 6.12 -15.57 4.40
C ARG A 29 6.47 -14.17 4.91
N THR A 30 7.37 -13.51 4.20
CA THR A 30 7.75 -12.12 4.45
C THR A 30 7.23 -11.21 3.33
N PRO A 31 6.73 -10.01 3.65
CA PRO A 31 6.19 -9.10 2.65
C PRO A 31 7.32 -8.38 1.90
N LEU A 32 7.32 -8.48 0.56
CA LEU A 32 8.18 -7.66 -0.30
C LEU A 32 7.65 -6.24 -0.44
N LEU A 33 6.31 -6.09 -0.48
CA LEU A 33 5.61 -4.81 -0.49
C LEU A 33 4.41 -4.90 0.44
N ARG A 34 4.21 -3.88 1.28
CA ARG A 34 3.04 -3.80 2.17
C ARG A 34 2.64 -2.37 2.46
N ILE A 35 1.37 -2.16 2.74
CA ILE A 35 0.82 -0.93 3.29
C ILE A 35 0.75 -1.06 4.81
N VAL A 36 1.15 0.00 5.50
CA VAL A 36 1.04 0.17 6.95
C VAL A 36 0.20 1.41 7.21
N ARG A 37 -0.76 1.30 8.12
CA ARG A 37 -1.52 2.43 8.64
C ARG A 37 -0.91 2.85 9.97
N GLN A 38 -0.50 4.10 10.06
CA GLN A 38 -0.01 4.68 11.29
C GLN A 38 -0.97 5.76 11.78
N SER A 39 -1.45 5.64 13.01
CA SER A 39 -2.26 6.70 13.63
C SER A 39 -1.35 7.86 14.03
N ILE A 40 -1.78 9.07 13.67
CA ILE A 40 -1.17 10.33 14.08
C ILE A 40 -2.13 10.96 15.09
N PRO A 41 -1.73 11.09 16.37
CA PRO A 41 -2.56 11.73 17.37
C PRO A 41 -3.05 13.10 16.87
N GLU A 42 -4.35 13.34 16.97
CA GLU A 42 -5.01 14.59 16.58
C GLU A 42 -5.04 14.92 15.07
N GLU A 43 -4.38 14.13 14.21
CA GLU A 43 -4.34 14.34 12.74
C GLU A 43 -4.92 13.17 11.92
N GLY A 44 -5.43 12.13 12.58
CA GLY A 44 -6.03 10.96 11.94
C GLY A 44 -5.03 9.83 11.72
N SER A 45 -4.95 9.32 10.48
CA SER A 45 -4.07 8.22 10.11
C SER A 45 -3.36 8.47 8.79
N GLU A 46 -2.11 8.03 8.67
CA GLU A 46 -1.39 7.99 7.40
C GLU A 46 -1.19 6.57 6.88
N LEU A 47 -1.12 6.45 5.56
CA LEU A 47 -0.79 5.21 4.87
C LEU A 47 0.62 5.29 4.31
N LEU A 48 1.38 4.25 4.59
CA LEU A 48 2.77 4.13 4.22
C LEU A 48 2.95 2.85 3.39
N LEU A 49 3.53 2.97 2.19
CA LEU A 49 3.94 1.82 1.38
C LEU A 49 5.40 1.48 1.71
N VAL A 50 5.62 0.31 2.29
CA VAL A 50 6.93 -0.18 2.75
C VAL A 50 7.60 -1.02 1.68
N ASN A 51 8.88 -0.72 1.41
CA ASN A 51 9.76 -1.55 0.59
C ASN A 51 10.45 -2.63 1.45
N GLY A 52 9.86 -3.82 1.49
CA GLY A 52 10.43 -5.01 2.12
C GLY A 52 11.26 -5.88 1.17
N SER A 53 11.55 -5.43 -0.05
CA SER A 53 12.01 -6.32 -1.12
C SER A 53 13.46 -6.83 -0.94
N GLY A 54 14.26 -6.23 -0.06
CA GLY A 54 15.69 -6.51 0.07
C GLY A 54 16.57 -5.82 -0.98
N ALA A 55 16.00 -4.94 -1.80
CA ALA A 55 16.72 -4.08 -2.74
C ALA A 55 16.06 -2.69 -2.81
N PRO A 56 16.76 -1.65 -3.28
CA PRO A 56 16.15 -0.37 -3.61
C PRO A 56 15.08 -0.52 -4.71
N ILE A 57 14.03 0.28 -4.61
CA ILE A 57 13.05 0.47 -5.68
C ILE A 57 13.41 1.76 -6.42
N GLN A 58 13.57 1.67 -7.74
CA GLN A 58 13.95 2.83 -8.56
C GLN A 58 12.82 3.84 -8.64
N SER A 59 11.59 3.38 -8.87
CA SER A 59 10.43 4.28 -8.91
C SER A 59 9.18 3.64 -8.30
N ILE A 60 8.39 4.47 -7.62
CA ILE A 60 7.02 4.15 -7.19
C ILE A 60 6.14 5.30 -7.64
N THR A 61 5.12 5.02 -8.44
CA THR A 61 4.08 6.00 -8.78
C THR A 61 2.74 5.56 -8.19
N VAL A 62 2.10 6.45 -7.44
CA VAL A 62 0.84 6.16 -6.76
C VAL A 62 -0.28 7.00 -7.33
N PHE A 63 -1.32 6.32 -7.82
CA PHE A 63 -2.57 6.91 -8.27
C PHE A 63 -3.65 6.57 -7.24
N LYS A 64 -4.29 7.59 -6.68
CA LYS A 64 -5.44 7.40 -5.80
C LYS A 64 -6.65 7.07 -6.65
N VAL A 65 -7.26 5.93 -6.36
CA VAL A 65 -8.54 5.50 -6.95
C VAL A 65 -9.55 5.34 -5.82
N GLY A 66 -10.83 5.50 -6.08
CA GLY A 66 -11.81 5.31 -5.04
C GLY A 66 -13.22 5.58 -5.47
N SER A 67 -14.13 5.45 -4.53
CA SER A 67 -15.50 5.88 -4.71
C SER A 67 -16.14 6.26 -3.39
N PHE A 68 -17.18 7.07 -3.46
CA PHE A 68 -18.04 7.38 -2.32
C PHE A 68 -19.49 7.41 -2.76
N THR A 69 -20.39 7.23 -1.80
CA THR A 69 -21.83 7.32 -2.06
C THR A 69 -22.33 8.69 -1.59
N ALA A 70 -22.99 9.42 -2.49
CA ALA A 70 -23.66 10.68 -2.19
C ALA A 70 -25.10 10.61 -2.73
N ASP A 71 -26.09 10.73 -1.83
CA ASP A 71 -27.53 10.71 -2.15
C ASP A 71 -27.97 9.53 -3.04
N GLY A 72 -27.43 8.34 -2.76
CA GLY A 72 -27.75 7.11 -3.51
C GLY A 72 -26.99 6.94 -4.84
N ASN A 73 -26.13 7.89 -5.21
CA ASN A 73 -25.24 7.78 -6.36
C ASN A 73 -23.82 7.38 -5.95
N VAL A 74 -23.16 6.56 -6.76
CA VAL A 74 -21.74 6.23 -6.60
C VAL A 74 -20.91 7.20 -7.45
N ILE A 75 -20.03 7.95 -6.80
CA ILE A 75 -19.09 8.86 -7.46
C ILE A 75 -17.71 8.19 -7.43
N VAL A 76 -17.06 8.08 -8.59
CA VAL A 76 -15.70 7.54 -8.71
C VAL A 76 -14.70 8.68 -8.58
N LEU A 77 -13.66 8.45 -7.78
CA LEU A 77 -12.51 9.32 -7.64
C LEU A 77 -11.35 8.66 -8.37
N GLU A 78 -10.86 9.29 -9.42
CA GLU A 78 -9.59 8.95 -10.05
C GLU A 78 -8.76 10.22 -10.10
N ASN A 79 -7.55 10.16 -9.55
CA ASN A 79 -6.60 11.25 -9.69
C ASN A 79 -5.61 10.91 -10.80
N ASP A 80 -5.72 11.61 -11.92
CA ASP A 80 -4.86 11.41 -13.10
C ASP A 80 -3.41 11.82 -12.84
N THR A 81 -3.19 12.75 -11.90
CA THR A 81 -1.86 13.17 -11.47
C THR A 81 -1.40 12.33 -10.28
N GLY A 82 -0.82 11.16 -10.59
CA GLY A 82 -0.15 10.32 -9.60
C GLY A 82 1.05 11.04 -8.96
N PHE A 83 1.48 10.54 -7.80
CA PHE A 83 2.68 11.04 -7.10
C PHE A 83 3.80 10.01 -7.20
N ALA A 84 4.99 10.48 -7.60
CA ALA A 84 6.16 9.62 -7.80
C ALA A 84 7.19 9.75 -6.67
N TYR A 85 7.81 8.62 -6.35
CA TYR A 85 8.94 8.48 -5.44
C TYR A 85 10.08 7.82 -6.22
N ILE A 86 11.31 8.27 -5.98
CA ILE A 86 12.51 7.77 -6.64
C ILE A 86 13.48 7.28 -5.57
N ASP A 87 14.23 6.23 -5.88
CA ASP A 87 15.30 5.66 -5.05
C ASP A 87 14.82 5.33 -3.61
N VAL A 88 13.77 4.53 -3.50
CA VAL A 88 13.19 4.12 -2.20
C VAL A 88 14.01 2.95 -1.65
N PRO A 89 14.81 3.12 -0.57
CA PRO A 89 15.67 2.06 -0.09
C PRO A 89 14.87 0.90 0.51
N HIS A 90 15.48 -0.29 0.58
CA HIS A 90 14.93 -1.38 1.37
C HIS A 90 14.76 -0.95 2.84
N GLY A 91 13.68 -1.40 3.47
CA GLY A 91 13.32 -1.09 4.86
C GLY A 91 12.70 0.30 5.03
N SER A 92 12.65 1.12 3.98
CA SER A 92 12.01 2.44 3.99
C SER A 92 10.57 2.36 3.49
N ALA A 93 9.79 3.40 3.81
CA ALA A 93 8.41 3.54 3.35
C ALA A 93 8.17 4.91 2.71
N VAL A 94 7.18 4.97 1.83
CA VAL A 94 6.71 6.22 1.23
C VAL A 94 5.28 6.50 1.69
N LYS A 95 4.98 7.76 1.99
CA LYS A 95 3.61 8.14 2.38
C LYS A 95 2.71 8.13 1.15
N ILE A 96 1.64 7.34 1.13
CA ILE A 96 0.77 7.24 -0.05
C ILE A 96 -0.58 7.94 0.15
N ASP A 97 -1.01 8.15 1.39
CA ASP A 97 -2.21 8.94 1.70
C ASP A 97 -2.21 9.40 3.16
N GLN A 98 -3.13 10.31 3.48
CA GLN A 98 -3.54 10.64 4.85
C GLN A 98 -5.05 10.80 4.86
N PHE A 99 -5.70 10.25 5.88
CA PHE A 99 -7.13 10.35 6.04
C PHE A 99 -7.50 10.73 7.47
N ASP A 100 -8.59 11.47 7.57
CA ASP A 100 -9.24 11.79 8.82
C ASP A 100 -10.12 10.62 9.22
N ASP A 101 -9.79 9.98 10.34
CA ASP A 101 -10.45 8.79 10.86
C ASP A 101 -11.96 9.00 11.16
N TYR A 102 -12.44 10.25 11.12
CA TYR A 102 -13.84 10.61 11.32
C TYR A 102 -14.60 10.93 10.02
N TYR A 103 -14.04 11.78 9.15
CA TYR A 103 -14.76 12.21 7.93
C TYR A 103 -14.65 11.23 6.76
N ASP A 104 -13.60 10.41 6.72
CA ASP A 104 -13.38 9.48 5.60
C ASP A 104 -14.14 8.15 5.74
N LEU A 105 -15.06 8.06 6.70
CA LEU A 105 -15.86 6.86 6.97
C LEU A 105 -16.75 6.44 5.80
N ASP A 106 -17.17 7.36 4.94
CA ASP A 106 -18.03 7.07 3.79
C ASP A 106 -17.28 6.79 2.47
N TYR A 107 -15.96 6.83 2.49
CA TYR A 107 -15.12 6.61 1.31
C TYR A 107 -14.62 5.17 1.22
N ILE A 108 -14.63 4.63 -0.01
CA ILE A 108 -13.83 3.47 -0.40
C ILE A 108 -12.58 4.02 -1.08
N ILE A 109 -11.44 3.88 -0.41
CA ILE A 109 -10.14 4.37 -0.88
C ILE A 109 -9.35 3.19 -1.43
N GLY A 110 -8.80 3.33 -2.62
CA GLY A 110 -7.89 2.38 -3.24
C GLY A 110 -6.71 3.09 -3.89
N PHE A 111 -5.76 2.28 -4.37
CA PHE A 111 -4.58 2.75 -5.06
C PHE A 111 -4.28 1.86 -6.26
N ARG A 112 -3.88 2.50 -7.35
CA ARG A 112 -3.08 1.88 -8.39
C ARG A 112 -1.64 2.33 -8.15
N ILE A 113 -0.74 1.38 -7.99
CA ILE A 113 0.66 1.61 -7.65
C ILE A 113 1.52 0.96 -8.71
N GLU A 114 2.32 1.76 -9.39
CA GLU A 114 3.35 1.30 -10.30
C GLU A 114 4.67 1.23 -9.54
N VAL A 115 5.37 0.11 -9.65
CA VAL A 115 6.65 -0.14 -8.98
C VAL A 115 7.65 -0.60 -10.01
N GLU A 116 8.81 0.04 -10.05
CA GLU A 116 9.96 -0.36 -10.86
C GLU A 116 11.15 -0.63 -9.97
N SER A 117 11.66 -1.85 -10.00
CA SER A 117 12.88 -2.23 -9.30
C SER A 117 13.64 -3.30 -10.08
N GLU A 118 14.96 -3.36 -9.92
CA GLU A 118 15.78 -4.43 -10.50
C GLU A 118 15.33 -5.81 -10.02
N LYS A 119 14.90 -5.92 -8.76
CA LYS A 119 14.50 -7.19 -8.15
C LYS A 119 13.07 -7.61 -8.50
N LEU A 120 12.14 -6.66 -8.54
CA LEU A 120 10.70 -6.92 -8.77
C LEU A 120 10.30 -6.81 -10.24
N GLY A 121 11.13 -6.20 -11.08
CA GLY A 121 10.75 -5.75 -12.42
C GLY A 121 9.79 -4.56 -12.35
N ARG A 122 9.00 -4.39 -13.41
CA ARG A 122 7.91 -3.40 -13.48
C ARG A 122 6.59 -4.07 -13.10
N LEU A 123 5.99 -3.61 -12.00
CA LEU A 123 4.74 -4.13 -11.47
C LEU A 123 3.66 -3.05 -11.46
N LEU A 124 2.45 -3.44 -11.80
CA LEU A 124 1.23 -2.69 -11.56
C LEU A 124 0.44 -3.38 -10.46
N VAL A 125 0.24 -2.69 -9.35
CA VAL A 125 -0.50 -3.19 -8.18
C VAL A 125 -1.80 -2.40 -8.03
N ASN A 126 -2.92 -3.10 -8.00
CA ASN A 126 -4.23 -2.53 -7.69
C ASN A 126 -4.67 -3.04 -6.31
N CYS A 127 -4.90 -2.12 -5.39
CA CYS A 127 -5.39 -2.43 -4.05
C CYS A 127 -6.58 -1.54 -3.70
N PHE A 128 -7.63 -2.15 -3.16
CA PHE A 128 -8.82 -1.45 -2.73
C PHE A 128 -9.03 -1.65 -1.24
N GLY A 129 -9.23 -0.56 -0.52
CA GLY A 129 -9.61 -0.56 0.87
C GLY A 129 -11.08 -0.89 1.04
N ASN A 130 -11.53 -0.88 2.30
CA ASN A 130 -12.95 -0.96 2.63
C ASN A 130 -13.48 0.43 2.99
N LYS A 131 -14.79 0.52 3.17
CA LYS A 131 -15.43 1.70 3.77
C LYS A 131 -14.78 2.00 5.14
N GLY A 132 -14.38 3.25 5.38
CA GLY A 132 -13.62 3.65 6.58
C GLY A 132 -12.10 3.46 6.48
N GLY A 133 -11.59 3.35 5.25
CA GLY A 133 -10.17 3.42 4.94
C GLY A 133 -9.49 2.06 4.74
N MET A 134 -8.18 2.13 4.51
CA MET A 134 -7.31 0.97 4.34
C MET A 134 -6.62 0.64 5.67
N ARG A 135 -6.47 -0.66 5.95
CA ARG A 135 -5.70 -1.17 7.10
C ARG A 135 -4.37 -1.73 6.60
N ASP A 136 -3.51 -2.13 7.52
CA ASP A 136 -2.29 -2.87 7.22
C ASP A 136 -2.58 -4.03 6.26
N HIS A 137 -1.86 -4.04 5.14
CA HIS A 137 -2.13 -4.96 4.06
C HIS A 137 -0.85 -5.33 3.33
N VAL A 138 -0.54 -6.62 3.25
CA VAL A 138 0.54 -7.09 2.38
C VAL A 138 0.08 -7.01 0.94
N LEU A 139 0.90 -6.42 0.07
CA LEU A 139 0.64 -6.34 -1.37
C LEU A 139 1.24 -7.54 -2.09
N LEU A 140 2.52 -7.84 -1.80
CA LEU A 140 3.28 -8.91 -2.43
C LEU A 140 4.10 -9.66 -1.38
N TRP A 141 4.01 -10.98 -1.37
CA TRP A 141 4.83 -11.87 -0.56
C TRP A 141 6.15 -12.24 -1.25
N ASP A 142 7.13 -12.68 -0.47
CA ASP A 142 8.41 -13.26 -0.94
C ASP A 142 8.23 -14.53 -1.80
N THR A 143 7.11 -15.21 -1.65
CA THR A 143 6.65 -16.30 -2.52
C THR A 143 6.13 -15.83 -3.88
N TRP A 144 6.14 -14.52 -4.14
CA TRP A 144 5.52 -13.85 -5.30
C TRP A 144 4.00 -13.97 -5.38
N GLU A 145 3.36 -14.46 -4.32
CA GLU A 145 1.91 -14.46 -4.20
C GLU A 145 1.41 -13.05 -3.87
N ALA A 146 0.33 -12.63 -4.53
CA ALA A 146 -0.35 -11.40 -4.16
C ALA A 146 -1.00 -11.51 -2.77
N GLY A 147 -1.10 -10.38 -2.09
CA GLY A 147 -1.92 -10.26 -0.90
C GLY A 147 -3.40 -10.55 -1.19
N ARG A 148 -4.16 -10.88 -0.14
CA ARG A 148 -5.60 -11.15 -0.27
C ARG A 148 -6.34 -9.95 -0.85
N GLY A 149 -7.00 -10.10 -2.00
CA GLY A 149 -7.75 -9.01 -2.61
C GLY A 149 -6.88 -7.97 -3.34
N ILE A 150 -5.61 -8.29 -3.58
CA ILE A 150 -4.67 -7.45 -4.31
C ILE A 150 -4.55 -7.99 -5.73
N GLY A 151 -4.68 -7.12 -6.73
CA GLY A 151 -4.37 -7.43 -8.13
C GLY A 151 -2.93 -7.02 -8.44
N ILE A 152 -2.11 -7.92 -8.98
CA ILE A 152 -0.75 -7.61 -9.43
C ILE A 152 -0.59 -8.08 -10.87
N SER A 153 -0.10 -7.19 -11.72
CA SER A 153 0.29 -7.49 -13.10
C SER A 153 1.74 -7.08 -13.32
N LYS A 154 2.49 -7.89 -14.07
CA LYS A 154 3.78 -7.44 -14.62
C LYS A 154 3.50 -6.56 -15.83
N LEU A 155 4.25 -5.47 -15.95
CA LEU A 155 4.26 -4.64 -17.15
C LEU A 155 5.44 -5.13 -17.99
N ASP A 156 5.16 -5.87 -19.06
CA ASP A 156 6.18 -6.24 -20.04
C ASP A 156 6.52 -5.01 -20.90
N GLU A 157 7.76 -4.88 -21.36
CA GLU A 157 8.23 -3.76 -22.20
C GLU A 157 7.65 -3.74 -23.64
N SER A 158 6.57 -4.47 -23.89
CA SER A 158 5.98 -4.61 -25.22
C SER A 158 4.58 -3.99 -25.27
N ASP A 159 4.51 -2.67 -25.19
CA ASP A 159 3.40 -1.86 -25.70
C ASP A 159 3.93 -0.45 -26.01
N GLU A 160 4.80 -0.38 -27.01
CA GLU A 160 5.03 0.82 -27.85
C GLU A 160 4.66 0.50 -29.31
#